data_AF-A0A968B2Z6-F1
#
_entry.id   AF-A0A968B2Z6-F1
#
_cell.length_a   1.000
_cell.length_b   1.000
_cell.length_c   1.000
_cell.angle_alpha   90.00
_cell.angle_beta   90.00
_cell.angle_gamma   90.00
#
_symmetry.space_group_name_H-M   'P 1'
#
loop_
_entity.id
_entity.type
_entity.pdbx_description
1 polymer ?
#
loop_
_entity_poly.entity_id
_entity_poly.type
_entity_poly.pdbx_seq_one_letter_code
_entity_poly.pdbx_strand_id
1 'polypeptide(L)'
;MKTFFAQAQYPNVTPNGVPEAVFLDTVVYYDNGQLPSGGTHAPASLLWDGQWGFTGDPNAINYFRNIVLGQNNGMDWALLHELGHQLGLIDLYNQDVQESELQVVEPRTGQRPPLQPVAWDVLYYSSRQPYLMHTNFQAGLSDHSAGGLMRNLSQRRGYFGDYLADIPDDNTLIIERPNGNRVGNADIWVYQQQDNTVPNIPKFRGQTDSVGAYLFPHTTDSLYEGGISVANPFSTIYSPSPHVVGTNSVLFVRVAKGDSVGYGFIDVCDFNVAYWAGHQNSASYTLTISQWFHMPATGIDDKSNVVPKTYELFQNYPNPFNPSTQIKYQLPRPSQVRLVIYNVLGEKIHTLVDTKQSAGVYSVTWDGRSESGVAQGSGVYIYRLTAADKVFVRKALLIK
;
A
#
# COMPACT_ATOMS: atom_id res chain seq x y z
N MET A 1 28.10 -16.42 -6.79
CA MET A 1 27.08 -16.77 -5.78
C MET A 1 27.66 -17.04 -4.39
N LYS A 2 28.47 -18.09 -4.19
CA LYS A 2 28.97 -18.44 -2.84
C LYS A 2 29.65 -17.28 -2.08
N THR A 3 30.55 -16.54 -2.74
CA THR A 3 31.21 -15.36 -2.15
C THR A 3 30.22 -14.23 -1.83
N PHE A 4 29.19 -14.06 -2.66
CA PHE A 4 28.17 -13.03 -2.50
C PHE A 4 27.30 -13.31 -1.26
N PHE A 5 26.85 -14.55 -1.06
CA PHE A 5 26.09 -14.94 0.14
C PHE A 5 26.93 -14.92 1.42
N ALA A 6 28.20 -15.30 1.34
CA ALA A 6 29.12 -15.22 2.48
C ALA A 6 29.38 -13.78 2.95
N GLN A 7 29.21 -12.78 2.07
CA GLN A 7 29.36 -11.35 2.40
C GLN A 7 28.12 -10.73 3.05
N ALA A 8 26.96 -11.41 3.04
CA ALA A 8 25.73 -10.94 3.67
C ALA A 8 25.77 -11.13 5.20
N GLN A 9 26.63 -10.37 5.86
CA GLN A 9 26.89 -10.44 7.30
C GLN A 9 26.11 -9.38 8.07
N TYR A 10 25.19 -9.83 8.90
CA TYR A 10 24.39 -8.97 9.79
C TYR A 10 24.62 -9.40 11.23
N PRO A 11 25.16 -8.54 12.12
CA PRO A 11 25.63 -8.96 13.45
C PRO A 11 24.63 -9.76 14.26
N ASN A 12 23.34 -9.42 14.16
CA ASN A 12 22.28 -10.06 14.94
C ASN A 12 21.55 -11.17 14.19
N VAL A 13 21.64 -11.24 12.86
CA VAL A 13 20.84 -12.19 12.04
C VAL A 13 21.73 -13.26 11.40
N THR A 14 22.82 -12.83 10.75
CA THR A 14 23.73 -13.67 9.98
C THR A 14 25.19 -13.31 10.26
N PRO A 15 25.69 -13.37 11.50
CA PRO A 15 27.02 -12.84 11.86
C PRO A 15 28.18 -13.47 11.08
N ASN A 16 28.00 -14.70 10.59
CA ASN A 16 29.00 -15.44 9.81
C ASN A 16 28.69 -15.47 8.29
N GLY A 17 27.71 -14.68 7.85
CA GLY A 17 27.22 -14.70 6.47
C GLY A 17 26.29 -15.87 6.20
N VAL A 18 25.79 -15.96 4.98
CA VAL A 18 24.89 -17.03 4.55
C VAL A 18 25.73 -18.17 3.94
N PRO A 19 25.71 -19.40 4.50
CA PRO A 19 26.54 -20.51 4.02
C PRO A 19 26.00 -21.20 2.74
N GLU A 20 24.85 -20.73 2.23
CA GLU A 20 24.15 -21.29 1.08
C GLU A 20 24.94 -21.17 -0.23
N ALA A 21 24.69 -22.08 -1.17
CA ALA A 21 25.21 -21.99 -2.52
C ALA A 21 24.19 -22.54 -3.52
N VAL A 22 23.81 -21.71 -4.49
CA VAL A 22 23.02 -22.17 -5.63
C VAL A 22 23.96 -22.65 -6.72
N PHE A 23 23.74 -23.87 -7.17
CA PHE A 23 24.40 -24.45 -8.33
C PHE A 23 23.38 -24.59 -9.45
N LEU A 24 23.72 -24.07 -10.62
CA LEU A 24 23.01 -24.38 -11.85
C LEU A 24 23.49 -25.75 -12.31
N ASP A 25 22.59 -26.72 -12.38
CA ASP A 25 22.89 -28.07 -12.84
C ASP A 25 22.88 -28.14 -14.37
N THR A 26 21.70 -27.93 -14.97
CA THR A 26 21.52 -27.98 -16.43
C THR A 26 20.78 -26.74 -16.93
N VAL A 27 21.27 -26.16 -18.02
CA VAL A 27 20.56 -25.13 -18.78
C VAL A 27 20.05 -25.77 -20.07
N VAL A 28 18.73 -25.80 -20.25
CA VAL A 28 18.08 -26.37 -21.44
C VAL A 28 17.48 -25.23 -22.25
N TYR A 29 17.72 -25.24 -23.56
CA TYR A 29 17.22 -24.24 -24.50
C TYR A 29 16.17 -24.86 -25.44
N TYR A 30 15.04 -24.16 -25.63
CA TYR A 30 13.93 -24.58 -26.48
C TYR A 30 13.72 -23.58 -27.62
N ASP A 31 13.99 -23.99 -28.86
CA ASP A 31 13.96 -23.13 -30.05
C ASP A 31 12.61 -22.45 -30.33
N ASN A 32 11.51 -23.01 -29.85
CA ASN A 32 10.15 -22.52 -30.10
C ASN A 32 9.54 -21.76 -28.91
N GLY A 33 10.30 -21.54 -27.83
CA GLY A 33 9.82 -20.88 -26.61
C GLY A 33 8.72 -21.64 -25.85
N GLN A 34 8.43 -22.89 -26.22
CA GLN A 34 7.48 -23.74 -25.52
C GLN A 34 8.22 -24.45 -24.39
N LEU A 35 8.08 -23.95 -23.16
CA LEU A 35 8.58 -24.64 -21.98
C LEU A 35 7.75 -25.92 -21.74
N PRO A 36 8.37 -26.99 -21.20
CA PRO A 36 7.64 -28.15 -20.68
C PRO A 36 6.57 -27.73 -19.66
N SER A 37 5.52 -28.54 -19.49
CA SER A 37 4.56 -28.33 -18.40
C SER A 37 5.23 -28.57 -17.05
N GLY A 38 5.45 -27.51 -16.27
CA GLY A 38 6.15 -27.57 -14.98
C GLY A 38 7.00 -26.31 -14.78
N GLY A 39 7.03 -25.75 -13.57
CA GLY A 39 7.89 -24.61 -13.24
C GLY A 39 7.18 -23.30 -12.94
N THR A 40 7.82 -22.45 -12.14
CA THR A 40 7.25 -21.21 -11.56
C THR A 40 6.96 -20.12 -12.60
N HIS A 41 7.31 -20.32 -13.88
CA HIS A 41 6.99 -19.41 -14.99
C HIS A 41 6.60 -20.12 -16.30
N ALA A 42 6.28 -21.43 -16.26
CA ALA A 42 5.68 -22.11 -17.40
C ALA A 42 4.17 -21.79 -17.41
N PRO A 43 3.60 -21.28 -18.52
CA PRO A 43 2.22 -20.76 -18.58
C PRO A 43 1.09 -21.79 -18.35
N ALA A 44 1.38 -22.99 -17.84
CA ALA A 44 0.42 -24.09 -17.74
C ALA A 44 0.56 -24.99 -16.49
N SER A 45 1.37 -24.65 -15.47
CA SER A 45 1.53 -25.50 -14.28
C SER A 45 1.43 -24.72 -12.96
N LEU A 46 0.60 -25.23 -12.05
CA LEU A 46 0.56 -24.82 -10.63
C LEU A 46 1.52 -25.64 -9.75
N LEU A 47 2.29 -26.56 -10.36
CA LEU A 47 3.28 -27.38 -9.65
C LEU A 47 4.63 -26.65 -9.63
N TRP A 48 5.07 -26.33 -8.43
CA TRP A 48 6.36 -25.69 -8.13
C TRP A 48 7.44 -26.79 -8.07
N ASP A 49 8.04 -27.11 -9.21
CA ASP A 49 9.03 -28.19 -9.36
C ASP A 49 10.49 -27.68 -9.47
N GLY A 50 10.70 -26.37 -9.31
CA GLY A 50 12.01 -25.72 -9.37
C GLY A 50 12.52 -25.43 -10.79
N GLN A 51 11.71 -25.68 -11.83
CA GLN A 51 12.06 -25.27 -13.20
C GLN A 51 11.68 -23.82 -13.45
N TRP A 52 12.57 -23.08 -14.10
CA TRP A 52 12.39 -21.68 -14.48
C TRP A 52 12.68 -21.49 -15.96
N GLY A 53 11.88 -20.66 -16.61
CA GLY A 53 12.09 -20.33 -18.02
C GLY A 53 11.43 -19.01 -18.38
N PHE A 54 11.95 -18.38 -19.42
CA PHE A 54 11.44 -17.12 -19.94
C PHE A 54 10.71 -17.39 -21.25
N THR A 55 9.41 -17.14 -21.30
CA THR A 55 8.62 -17.13 -22.54
C THR A 55 8.27 -15.69 -22.87
N GLY A 56 8.69 -15.16 -24.02
CA GLY A 56 8.31 -13.79 -24.38
C GLY A 56 9.01 -13.20 -25.60
N ASP A 57 8.43 -12.10 -26.07
CA ASP A 57 8.90 -11.21 -27.14
C ASP A 57 10.45 -11.09 -27.17
N PRO A 58 11.12 -11.24 -28.33
CA PRO A 58 12.55 -10.98 -28.50
C PRO A 58 13.05 -9.67 -27.86
N ASN A 59 12.20 -8.63 -27.75
CA ASN A 59 12.55 -7.39 -27.06
C ASN A 59 12.66 -7.57 -25.54
N ALA A 60 11.74 -8.33 -24.92
CA ALA A 60 11.82 -8.69 -23.51
C ALA A 60 13.04 -9.59 -23.27
N ILE A 61 13.30 -10.56 -24.15
CA ILE A 61 14.50 -11.41 -24.06
C ILE A 61 15.78 -10.58 -24.14
N ASN A 62 15.85 -9.56 -25.02
CA ASN A 62 17.02 -8.69 -25.10
C ASN A 62 17.15 -7.75 -23.90
N TYR A 63 16.04 -7.26 -23.33
CA TYR A 63 16.02 -6.52 -22.07
C TYR A 63 16.56 -7.38 -20.92
N PHE A 64 16.00 -8.57 -20.72
CA PHE A 64 16.47 -9.52 -19.72
C PHE A 64 17.91 -9.97 -19.99
N ARG A 65 18.31 -10.21 -21.24
CA ARG A 65 19.70 -10.51 -21.62
C ARG A 65 20.66 -9.41 -21.17
N ASN A 66 20.29 -8.13 -21.25
CA ASN A 66 21.15 -7.04 -20.79
C ASN A 66 21.27 -6.98 -19.26
N ILE A 67 20.23 -7.39 -18.53
CA ILE A 67 20.27 -7.54 -17.06
C ILE A 67 21.07 -8.80 -16.67
N VAL A 68 20.87 -9.88 -17.43
CA VAL A 68 21.48 -11.20 -17.28
C VAL A 68 22.98 -11.17 -17.55
N LEU A 69 23.40 -10.48 -18.61
CA LEU A 69 24.82 -10.38 -18.95
C LEU A 69 25.59 -9.39 -18.06
N GLY A 70 24.94 -8.78 -17.06
CA GLY A 70 25.61 -8.04 -15.99
C GLY A 70 26.55 -6.96 -16.51
N GLN A 71 26.00 -5.89 -17.09
CA GLN A 71 26.80 -4.77 -17.64
C GLN A 71 27.69 -4.04 -16.61
N ASN A 72 27.63 -4.41 -15.32
CA ASN A 72 28.53 -3.95 -14.25
C ASN A 72 29.24 -5.14 -13.57
N ASN A 73 30.51 -5.36 -13.90
CA ASN A 73 31.43 -6.28 -13.22
C ASN A 73 31.19 -7.80 -13.39
N GLY A 74 30.43 -8.23 -14.40
CA GLY A 74 30.31 -9.67 -14.74
C GLY A 74 29.46 -10.49 -13.76
N MET A 75 28.63 -9.83 -12.95
CA MET A 75 27.64 -10.48 -12.09
C MET A 75 26.24 -10.24 -12.62
N ASP A 76 25.52 -11.33 -12.85
CA ASP A 76 24.13 -11.34 -13.28
C ASP A 76 23.20 -11.14 -12.07
N TRP A 77 22.72 -9.92 -11.88
CA TRP A 77 21.87 -9.58 -10.75
C TRP A 77 20.41 -10.03 -10.92
N ALA A 78 19.91 -10.17 -12.14
CA ALA A 78 18.57 -10.73 -12.38
C ALA A 78 18.57 -12.23 -12.10
N LEU A 79 19.52 -12.99 -12.63
CA LEU A 79 19.63 -14.41 -12.34
C LEU A 79 19.85 -14.66 -10.85
N LEU A 80 20.62 -13.81 -10.16
CA LEU A 80 20.76 -13.89 -8.70
C LEU A 80 19.42 -13.69 -7.97
N HIS A 81 18.60 -12.74 -8.45
CA HIS A 81 17.26 -12.51 -7.93
C HIS A 81 16.37 -13.75 -8.14
N GLU A 82 16.29 -14.26 -9.38
CA GLU A 82 15.48 -15.44 -9.69
C GLU A 82 15.94 -16.69 -8.94
N LEU A 83 17.25 -16.88 -8.80
CA LEU A 83 17.81 -17.98 -8.03
C LEU A 83 17.57 -17.83 -6.53
N GLY A 84 17.35 -16.61 -6.03
CA GLY A 84 16.91 -16.39 -4.67
C GLY A 84 15.49 -16.91 -4.45
N HIS A 85 14.59 -16.81 -5.43
CA HIS A 85 13.28 -17.46 -5.34
C HIS A 85 13.41 -18.98 -5.24
N GLN A 86 14.38 -19.61 -5.91
CA GLN A 86 14.66 -21.05 -5.74
C GLN A 86 15.06 -21.46 -4.31
N LEU A 87 15.54 -20.49 -3.53
CA LEU A 87 15.88 -20.67 -2.11
C LEU A 87 14.73 -20.25 -1.17
N GLY A 88 13.55 -19.99 -1.74
CA GLY A 88 12.34 -19.64 -1.01
C GLY A 88 12.17 -18.14 -0.76
N LEU A 89 13.07 -17.27 -1.24
CA LEU A 89 12.90 -15.82 -1.10
C LEU A 89 11.69 -15.33 -1.90
N ILE A 90 11.09 -14.24 -1.44
CA ILE A 90 9.94 -13.60 -2.08
C ILE A 90 10.30 -12.16 -2.46
N ASP A 91 9.54 -11.60 -3.39
CA ASP A 91 9.67 -10.21 -3.80
C ASP A 91 9.21 -9.25 -2.71
N LEU A 92 10.11 -8.35 -2.29
CA LEU A 92 9.88 -7.31 -1.31
C LEU A 92 9.45 -5.98 -1.94
N TYR A 93 9.60 -5.80 -3.27
CA TYR A 93 9.17 -4.56 -3.94
C TYR A 93 7.66 -4.31 -3.91
N ASN A 94 6.86 -5.29 -3.49
CA ASN A 94 5.42 -5.10 -3.24
C ASN A 94 5.13 -4.35 -1.93
N GLN A 95 6.16 -3.84 -1.24
CA GLN A 95 6.02 -2.90 -0.12
C GLN A 95 5.59 -1.49 -0.55
N ASP A 96 5.52 -1.22 -1.84
CA ASP A 96 5.18 0.10 -2.36
C ASP A 96 3.67 0.31 -2.52
N VAL A 97 3.18 1.50 -2.21
CA VAL A 97 1.77 1.89 -2.35
C VAL A 97 1.67 3.21 -3.11
N GLN A 98 0.84 3.32 -4.14
CA GLN A 98 0.62 4.62 -4.78
C GLN A 98 -0.12 5.57 -3.83
N GLU A 99 0.24 6.86 -3.83
CA GLU A 99 -0.48 7.87 -3.04
C GLU A 99 -1.98 7.91 -3.43
N SER A 100 -2.28 7.66 -4.70
CA SER A 100 -3.63 7.53 -5.23
C SER A 100 -4.42 6.37 -4.57
N GLU A 101 -3.72 5.29 -4.21
CA GLU A 101 -4.22 4.05 -3.60
C GLU A 101 -4.29 4.12 -2.06
N LEU A 102 -3.83 5.22 -1.46
CA LEU A 102 -4.05 5.51 -0.05
C LEU A 102 -5.50 5.96 0.18
N GLN A 103 -6.33 5.07 0.70
CA GLN A 103 -7.75 5.34 0.95
C GLN A 103 -8.02 5.92 2.34
N VAL A 104 -6.98 6.09 3.17
CA VAL A 104 -7.12 6.63 4.52
C VAL A 104 -7.52 8.11 4.46
N VAL A 105 -8.52 8.47 5.26
CA VAL A 105 -9.03 9.82 5.38
C VAL A 105 -9.04 10.21 6.86
N GLU A 106 -8.58 11.42 7.16
CA GLU A 106 -8.68 11.98 8.50
C GLU A 106 -10.16 12.16 8.88
N PRO A 107 -10.65 11.49 9.94
CA PRO A 107 -12.07 11.55 10.28
C PRO A 107 -12.55 12.97 10.62
N ARG A 108 -11.69 13.79 11.24
CA ARG A 108 -12.04 15.17 11.66
C ARG A 108 -12.18 16.13 10.49
N THR A 109 -11.34 16.00 9.47
CA THR A 109 -11.26 16.97 8.35
C THR A 109 -11.85 16.43 7.05
N GLY A 110 -12.02 15.12 6.93
CA GLY A 110 -12.40 14.46 5.68
C GLY A 110 -11.32 14.53 4.59
N GLN A 111 -10.09 14.93 4.93
CA GLN A 111 -8.98 15.05 3.99
C GLN A 111 -8.01 13.86 4.12
N ARG A 112 -7.32 13.52 3.03
CA ARG A 112 -6.24 12.51 3.07
C ARG A 112 -5.06 13.01 3.92
N PRO A 113 -4.28 12.10 4.54
CA PRO A 113 -3.05 12.45 5.23
C PRO A 113 -2.14 13.30 4.33
N PRO A 114 -1.59 14.42 4.83
CA PRO A 114 -0.59 15.20 4.12
C PRO A 114 0.76 14.46 4.17
N LEU A 115 0.93 13.48 3.30
CA LEU A 115 2.22 12.81 3.11
C LEU A 115 3.08 13.59 2.12
N GLN A 116 4.38 13.60 2.35
CA GLN A 116 5.30 14.13 1.35
C GLN A 116 5.54 13.06 0.29
N PRO A 117 5.39 13.38 -1.01
CA PRO A 117 5.66 12.42 -2.06
C PRO A 117 7.14 12.02 -2.06
N VAL A 118 7.40 10.73 -2.17
CA VAL A 118 8.76 10.17 -2.29
C VAL A 118 8.95 9.75 -3.75
N ALA A 119 9.21 10.72 -4.64
CA ALA A 119 9.47 10.55 -6.07
C ALA A 119 8.52 9.61 -6.86
N TRP A 120 7.73 10.17 -7.79
CA TRP A 120 6.88 9.45 -8.77
C TRP A 120 5.58 8.82 -8.23
N ASP A 121 4.66 9.58 -7.64
CA ASP A 121 3.28 9.16 -7.23
C ASP A 121 3.16 7.85 -6.38
N VAL A 122 4.28 7.23 -6.05
CA VAL A 122 4.44 5.98 -5.30
C VAL A 122 5.14 6.33 -4.00
N LEU A 123 4.54 5.92 -2.88
CA LEU A 123 5.17 5.96 -1.58
C LEU A 123 6.06 4.73 -1.47
N TYR A 124 7.33 4.90 -1.85
CA TYR A 124 8.33 3.88 -1.62
C TYR A 124 8.68 3.86 -0.14
N TYR A 125 8.22 2.84 0.58
CA TYR A 125 8.49 2.71 2.01
C TYR A 125 9.19 1.40 2.32
N SER A 126 10.51 1.46 2.31
CA SER A 126 11.35 0.51 3.03
C SER A 126 12.38 1.30 3.84
N SER A 127 12.57 0.92 5.10
CA SER A 127 13.69 1.43 5.91
C SER A 127 15.03 0.90 5.42
N ARG A 128 15.00 -0.10 4.52
CA ARG A 128 16.15 -0.80 3.96
C ARG A 128 16.59 -0.15 2.66
N GLN A 129 17.87 -0.29 2.35
CA GLN A 129 18.37 0.01 1.01
C GLN A 129 17.66 -0.89 -0.02
N PRO A 130 17.56 -0.46 -1.28
CA PRO A 130 16.92 -1.29 -2.30
C PRO A 130 17.85 -2.48 -2.62
N TYR A 131 17.56 -3.64 -2.06
CA TYR A 131 18.37 -4.87 -2.15
C TYR A 131 17.89 -5.80 -3.27
N LEU A 132 18.56 -6.96 -3.41
CA LEU A 132 18.36 -7.97 -4.45
C LEU A 132 16.89 -8.37 -4.63
N MET A 133 16.11 -8.50 -3.55
CA MET A 133 14.68 -8.86 -3.59
C MET A 133 13.73 -7.65 -3.67
N HIS A 134 14.28 -6.46 -3.87
CA HIS A 134 13.54 -5.23 -4.05
C HIS A 134 13.67 -4.74 -5.51
N THR A 135 13.59 -3.42 -5.75
CA THR A 135 13.62 -2.85 -7.10
C THR A 135 15.03 -2.61 -7.64
N ASN A 136 16.08 -2.77 -6.83
CA ASN A 136 17.46 -2.61 -7.25
C ASN A 136 18.28 -3.86 -6.96
N PHE A 137 18.40 -4.70 -7.97
CA PHE A 137 19.08 -6.00 -7.90
C PHE A 137 20.55 -5.90 -7.47
N GLN A 138 21.20 -4.73 -7.52
CA GLN A 138 22.65 -4.58 -7.40
C GLN A 138 23.15 -4.27 -5.98
N ALA A 139 22.28 -3.99 -5.01
CA ALA A 139 22.73 -3.55 -3.68
C ALA A 139 23.00 -4.68 -2.68
N GLY A 140 22.97 -5.94 -3.13
CA GLY A 140 23.22 -7.09 -2.28
C GLY A 140 21.98 -7.67 -1.59
N LEU A 141 22.16 -8.55 -0.59
CA LEU A 141 21.04 -9.10 0.19
C LEU A 141 20.66 -8.16 1.31
N SER A 142 19.37 -8.00 1.60
CA SER A 142 18.92 -7.38 2.85
C SER A 142 19.18 -8.30 4.04
N ASP A 143 19.16 -7.74 5.25
CA ASP A 143 19.09 -8.48 6.51
C ASP A 143 17.92 -9.47 6.52
N HIS A 144 16.78 -9.06 5.97
CA HIS A 144 15.58 -9.90 5.86
C HIS A 144 15.78 -11.09 4.93
N SER A 145 16.26 -10.85 3.69
CA SER A 145 16.54 -11.93 2.74
C SER A 145 17.64 -12.85 3.27
N ALA A 146 18.68 -12.33 3.92
CA ALA A 146 19.72 -13.14 4.54
C ALA A 146 19.17 -14.01 5.68
N GLY A 147 18.31 -13.47 6.54
CA GLY A 147 17.65 -14.21 7.62
C GLY A 147 16.71 -15.29 7.10
N GLY A 148 15.89 -14.98 6.08
CA GLY A 148 15.04 -15.97 5.40
C GLY A 148 15.84 -17.13 4.81
N LEU A 149 16.99 -16.84 4.16
CA LEU A 149 17.90 -17.88 3.68
C LEU A 149 18.45 -18.74 4.83
N MET A 150 18.91 -18.12 5.92
CA MET A 150 19.42 -18.86 7.09
C MET A 150 18.38 -19.80 7.68
N ARG A 151 17.15 -19.32 7.80
CA ARG A 151 16.01 -20.09 8.28
C ARG A 151 15.70 -21.29 7.37
N ASN A 152 15.88 -21.12 6.06
CA ASN A 152 15.57 -22.15 5.05
C ASN A 152 16.71 -23.14 4.77
N LEU A 153 17.93 -22.97 5.31
CA LEU A 153 19.14 -23.76 5.00
C LEU A 153 18.99 -25.30 5.06
N SER A 154 18.01 -25.82 5.78
CA SER A 154 17.78 -27.27 5.92
C SER A 154 16.36 -27.69 5.53
N GLN A 155 15.59 -26.78 4.94
CA GLN A 155 14.22 -27.05 4.52
C GLN A 155 14.17 -27.45 3.04
N ARG A 156 13.14 -28.24 2.68
CA ARG A 156 12.91 -28.63 1.29
C ARG A 156 12.56 -27.38 0.47
N ARG A 157 13.25 -27.18 -0.65
CA ARG A 157 12.96 -26.09 -1.60
C ARG A 157 11.53 -26.23 -2.11
N GLY A 158 10.69 -25.22 -1.90
CA GLY A 158 9.25 -25.28 -2.18
C GLY A 158 8.34 -24.56 -1.17
N TYR A 159 8.84 -24.21 0.02
CA TYR A 159 8.12 -23.36 0.97
C TYR A 159 8.44 -21.89 0.68
N PHE A 160 7.52 -21.21 0.01
CA PHE A 160 7.67 -19.79 -0.34
C PHE A 160 7.02 -18.94 0.73
N GLY A 161 7.83 -18.14 1.43
CA GLY A 161 7.33 -17.11 2.34
C GLY A 161 6.76 -17.60 3.67
N ASP A 162 6.89 -18.86 4.05
CA ASP A 162 6.48 -19.33 5.39
C ASP A 162 7.33 -18.73 6.52
N TYR A 163 8.61 -18.47 6.26
CA TYR A 163 9.51 -17.73 7.15
C TYR A 163 9.03 -16.30 7.44
N LEU A 164 8.10 -15.76 6.65
CA LEU A 164 7.49 -14.46 6.92
C LEU A 164 6.61 -14.50 8.17
N ALA A 165 6.20 -15.68 8.61
CA ALA A 165 5.42 -15.84 9.81
C ALA A 165 6.28 -15.85 11.10
N ASP A 166 7.62 -15.90 10.96
CA ASP A 166 8.57 -15.82 12.06
C ASP A 166 8.59 -14.40 12.64
N ILE A 167 7.69 -14.09 13.55
CA ILE A 167 7.66 -12.81 14.26
C ILE A 167 7.62 -13.04 15.76
N PRO A 168 8.03 -12.06 16.59
CA PRO A 168 7.92 -12.20 18.04
C PRO A 168 6.48 -12.42 18.48
N ASP A 169 6.27 -13.12 19.59
CA ASP A 169 4.92 -13.29 20.15
C ASP A 169 4.34 -11.93 20.55
N ASP A 170 5.06 -11.18 21.40
CA ASP A 170 4.67 -9.85 21.86
C ASP A 170 5.38 -8.76 21.05
N ASN A 171 4.60 -7.96 20.32
CA ASN A 171 5.15 -6.87 19.51
C ASN A 171 4.69 -5.53 20.03
N THR A 172 5.64 -4.71 20.47
CA THR A 172 5.35 -3.39 21.03
C THR A 172 5.81 -2.29 20.10
N LEU A 173 4.89 -1.44 19.66
CA LEU A 173 5.20 -0.20 18.96
C LEU A 173 5.47 0.90 19.98
N ILE A 174 6.61 1.58 19.88
CA ILE A 174 6.92 2.75 20.69
C ILE A 174 6.87 4.00 19.84
N ILE A 175 6.09 5.00 20.27
CA ILE A 175 5.95 6.25 19.55
C ILE A 175 6.88 7.31 20.12
N GLU A 176 7.66 7.93 19.23
CA GLU A 176 8.61 8.97 19.59
C GLU A 176 8.49 10.23 18.74
N ARG A 177 9.01 11.33 19.29
CA ARG A 177 9.35 12.54 18.56
C ARG A 177 10.83 12.48 18.12
N PRO A 178 11.26 13.30 17.13
CA PRO A 178 12.65 13.30 16.66
C PRO A 178 13.72 13.57 17.73
N ASN A 179 13.33 14.14 18.87
CA ASN A 179 14.22 14.36 20.01
C ASN A 179 14.29 13.17 20.98
N GLY A 180 13.70 12.01 20.65
CA GLY A 180 13.66 10.81 21.49
C GLY A 180 12.58 10.84 22.58
N ASN A 181 11.77 11.91 22.68
CA ASN A 181 10.70 11.95 23.67
C ASN A 181 9.57 11.00 23.30
N ARG A 182 9.24 10.09 24.22
CA ARG A 182 8.11 9.17 24.09
C ARG A 182 6.76 9.91 24.07
N VAL A 183 5.81 9.40 23.28
CA VAL A 183 4.47 9.99 23.14
C VAL A 183 3.42 9.09 23.81
N GLY A 184 3.27 9.27 25.12
CA GLY A 184 2.30 8.51 25.92
C GLY A 184 0.85 8.99 25.79
N ASN A 185 -0.10 8.11 26.09
CA ASN A 185 -1.55 8.34 26.02
C ASN A 185 -1.99 8.98 24.69
N ALA A 186 -1.49 8.45 23.58
CA ALA A 186 -1.82 8.87 22.22
C ALA A 186 -2.68 7.80 21.55
N ASP A 187 -3.72 8.22 20.84
CA ASP A 187 -4.57 7.28 20.12
C ASP A 187 -3.85 6.78 18.87
N ILE A 188 -3.96 5.48 18.60
CA ILE A 188 -3.26 4.78 17.52
C ILE A 188 -4.28 4.10 16.62
N TRP A 189 -4.05 4.24 15.32
CA TRP A 189 -4.71 3.47 14.26
C TRP A 189 -3.63 2.88 13.37
N VAL A 190 -3.71 1.58 13.13
CA VAL A 190 -2.80 0.87 12.25
C VAL A 190 -3.58 0.28 11.10
N TYR A 191 -3.20 0.66 9.89
CA TYR A 191 -3.77 0.18 8.64
C TYR A 191 -2.73 -0.74 8.01
N GLN A 192 -3.13 -1.93 7.60
CA GLN A 192 -2.26 -2.86 6.88
C GLN A 192 -2.63 -2.82 5.40
N GLN A 193 -1.62 -2.72 4.54
CA GLN A 193 -1.78 -2.80 3.09
C GLN A 193 -2.48 -4.10 2.67
N GLN A 194 -3.33 -4.00 1.63
CA GLN A 194 -4.02 -5.11 0.97
C GLN A 194 -4.02 -4.85 -0.53
N ASP A 195 -3.41 -5.76 -1.30
CA ASP A 195 -3.36 -5.70 -2.77
C ASP A 195 -2.92 -4.34 -3.31
N ASN A 196 -1.79 -3.83 -2.79
CA ASN A 196 -1.21 -2.52 -3.14
C ASN A 196 -2.08 -1.29 -2.77
N THR A 197 -3.11 -1.49 -1.95
CA THR A 197 -3.94 -0.39 -1.43
C THR A 197 -3.88 -0.35 0.10
N VAL A 198 -4.02 0.84 0.68
CA VAL A 198 -4.19 0.97 2.14
C VAL A 198 -5.66 1.29 2.42
N PRO A 199 -6.40 0.40 3.11
CA PRO A 199 -7.82 0.56 3.31
C PRO A 199 -8.13 1.75 4.23
N ASN A 200 -9.36 2.27 4.13
CA ASN A 200 -9.84 3.32 5.01
C ASN A 200 -10.26 2.83 6.41
N ILE A 201 -10.34 1.51 6.60
CA ILE A 201 -10.66 0.86 7.87
C ILE A 201 -9.34 0.39 8.53
N PRO A 202 -9.06 0.79 9.78
CA PRO A 202 -7.87 0.35 10.50
C PRO A 202 -7.97 -1.15 10.83
N LYS A 203 -6.86 -1.87 10.73
CA LYS A 203 -6.73 -3.25 11.22
C LYS A 203 -6.64 -3.28 12.73
N PHE A 204 -5.90 -2.35 13.33
CA PHE A 204 -5.79 -2.21 14.78
C PHE A 204 -6.10 -0.79 15.23
N ARG A 205 -6.68 -0.68 16.44
CA ARG A 205 -6.92 0.60 17.10
C ARG A 205 -6.67 0.44 18.59
N GLY A 206 -6.08 1.45 19.20
CA GLY A 206 -5.93 1.54 20.65
C GLY A 206 -5.25 2.82 21.08
N GLN A 207 -4.58 2.77 22.22
CA GLN A 207 -3.88 3.92 22.78
C GLN A 207 -2.50 3.49 23.28
N THR A 208 -1.49 4.35 23.11
CA THR A 208 -0.23 4.15 23.81
C THR A 208 -0.43 4.32 25.31
N ASP A 209 0.33 3.58 26.11
CA ASP A 209 0.37 3.75 27.56
C ASP A 209 1.05 5.08 27.96
N SER A 210 1.26 5.28 29.26
CA SER A 210 1.90 6.50 29.77
C SER A 210 3.34 6.73 29.30
N VAL A 211 4.04 5.67 28.85
CA VAL A 211 5.43 5.71 28.38
C VAL A 211 5.55 5.61 26.85
N GLY A 212 4.42 5.70 26.13
CA GLY A 212 4.40 5.75 24.67
C GLY A 212 4.41 4.39 23.98
N ALA A 213 4.18 3.31 24.71
CA ALA A 213 4.15 1.95 24.20
C ALA A 213 2.74 1.49 23.82
N TYR A 214 2.59 0.83 22.68
CA TYR A 214 1.37 0.20 22.20
C TYR A 214 1.67 -1.27 21.86
N LEU A 215 1.11 -2.19 22.62
CA LEU A 215 1.20 -3.63 22.35
C LEU A 215 0.20 -4.00 21.25
N PHE A 216 0.69 -4.58 20.15
CA PHE A 216 -0.20 -5.12 19.12
C PHE A 216 -1.05 -6.24 19.70
N PRO A 217 -2.39 -6.23 19.50
CA PRO A 217 -3.23 -7.32 19.98
C PRO A 217 -2.96 -8.58 19.17
N HIS A 218 -2.85 -9.74 19.84
CA HIS A 218 -2.81 -11.02 19.13
C HIS A 218 -4.18 -11.26 18.46
N THR A 219 -4.19 -11.32 17.13
CA THR A 219 -5.35 -11.81 16.38
C THR A 219 -4.98 -13.15 15.78
N THR A 220 -5.56 -14.23 16.29
CA THR A 220 -5.40 -15.58 15.73
C THR A 220 -6.54 -15.87 14.77
N ASP A 221 -6.23 -16.26 13.53
CA ASP A 221 -7.19 -16.88 12.63
C ASP A 221 -7.31 -18.38 12.94
N SER A 222 -8.53 -18.85 13.19
CA SER A 222 -8.83 -20.25 13.50
C SER A 222 -8.78 -21.20 12.29
N LEU A 223 -8.63 -20.68 11.06
CA LEU A 223 -8.73 -21.46 9.81
C LEU A 223 -7.37 -21.88 9.21
N TYR A 224 -6.24 -21.64 9.90
CA TYR A 224 -4.93 -22.05 9.41
C TYR A 224 -4.67 -23.55 9.67
N GLU A 225 -4.84 -24.39 8.65
CA GLU A 225 -4.49 -25.82 8.69
C GLU A 225 -3.20 -26.10 7.90
N GLY A 226 -2.10 -26.40 8.61
CA GLY A 226 -0.80 -26.80 8.04
C GLY A 226 0.32 -25.75 8.17
N GLY A 227 1.55 -26.19 8.47
CA GLY A 227 2.65 -25.30 8.90
C GLY A 227 2.53 -24.89 10.37
N ILE A 228 3.59 -24.35 10.98
CA ILE A 228 3.56 -23.92 12.39
C ILE A 228 2.45 -22.87 12.53
N SER A 229 1.41 -23.15 13.31
CA SER A 229 0.40 -22.17 13.72
C SER A 229 1.13 -21.09 14.52
N VAL A 230 1.33 -19.92 13.93
CA VAL A 230 1.87 -18.77 14.65
C VAL A 230 0.72 -17.85 15.00
N ALA A 231 0.67 -17.44 16.28
CA ALA A 231 -0.23 -16.40 16.74
C ALA A 231 0.21 -15.04 16.18
N ASN A 232 -0.01 -14.83 14.88
CA ASN A 232 0.49 -13.67 14.17
C ASN A 232 -0.61 -12.61 13.96
N PRO A 233 -0.46 -11.39 14.49
CA PRO A 233 -1.47 -10.35 14.39
C PRO A 233 -1.68 -9.88 12.93
N PHE A 234 -0.72 -10.06 12.03
CA PHE A 234 -0.76 -9.50 10.68
C PHE A 234 -1.38 -10.40 9.62
N SER A 235 -1.85 -11.60 9.97
CA SER A 235 -2.52 -12.53 9.03
C SER A 235 -3.83 -11.98 8.45
N THR A 236 -4.19 -12.37 7.22
CA THR A 236 -5.43 -11.96 6.54
C THR A 236 -6.31 -13.15 6.21
N ILE A 237 -7.63 -12.99 6.35
CA ILE A 237 -8.69 -14.01 6.16
C ILE A 237 -9.07 -14.32 4.69
N TYR A 238 -8.54 -13.61 3.69
CA TYR A 238 -9.09 -13.64 2.32
C TYR A 238 -8.10 -13.83 1.16
N SER A 239 -6.93 -14.46 1.37
CA SER A 239 -6.06 -14.82 0.24
C SER A 239 -5.71 -16.32 0.25
N PRO A 240 -5.79 -17.03 -0.89
CA PRO A 240 -5.32 -18.42 -1.03
C PRO A 240 -3.80 -18.56 -0.91
N SER A 241 -3.07 -17.47 -0.73
CA SER A 241 -1.68 -17.47 -0.29
C SER A 241 -1.59 -16.84 1.10
N PRO A 242 -0.77 -17.38 2.02
CA PRO A 242 -0.57 -16.79 3.34
C PRO A 242 0.24 -15.49 3.20
N HIS A 243 -0.44 -14.38 2.93
CA HIS A 243 0.17 -13.05 2.82
C HIS A 243 0.42 -12.47 4.22
N VAL A 244 1.13 -13.22 5.07
CA VAL A 244 1.43 -12.82 6.44
C VAL A 244 2.28 -11.55 6.44
N VAL A 245 3.14 -11.39 5.43
CA VAL A 245 4.00 -10.21 5.21
C VAL A 245 3.92 -9.80 3.73
N GLY A 246 4.49 -10.54 2.76
CA GLY A 246 4.19 -10.45 1.30
C GLY A 246 3.81 -9.06 0.72
N THR A 247 2.76 -9.01 -0.11
CA THR A 247 2.20 -7.76 -0.69
C THR A 247 1.47 -6.87 0.33
N ASN A 248 1.43 -7.29 1.60
CA ASN A 248 0.74 -6.63 2.71
C ASN A 248 1.73 -6.13 3.78
N SER A 249 3.01 -5.99 3.38
CA SER A 249 4.18 -5.84 4.25
C SER A 249 4.34 -4.45 4.86
N VAL A 250 3.43 -3.52 4.59
CA VAL A 250 3.50 -2.16 5.12
C VAL A 250 2.35 -1.89 6.07
N LEU A 251 2.72 -1.43 7.27
CA LEU A 251 1.79 -0.86 8.24
C LEU A 251 1.84 0.65 8.12
N PHE A 252 0.72 1.27 7.75
CA PHE A 252 0.53 2.70 7.88
C PHE A 252 -0.05 3.01 9.26
N VAL A 253 0.63 3.86 10.02
CA VAL A 253 0.28 4.19 11.41
C VAL A 253 -0.12 5.67 11.49
N ARG A 254 -1.32 5.91 12.01
CA ARG A 254 -1.80 7.24 12.40
C ARG A 254 -1.75 7.36 13.92
N VAL A 255 -1.12 8.43 14.41
CA VAL A 255 -0.98 8.75 15.84
C VAL A 255 -1.67 10.07 16.11
N ALA A 256 -2.61 10.12 17.07
CA ALA A 256 -3.23 11.37 17.52
C ALA A 256 -2.92 11.66 18.99
N LYS A 257 -2.52 12.89 19.28
CA LYS A 257 -2.29 13.37 20.65
C LYS A 257 -2.90 14.77 20.79
N GLY A 258 -4.03 14.86 21.48
CA GLY A 258 -4.83 16.08 21.52
C GLY A 258 -5.23 16.53 20.11
N ASP A 259 -4.96 17.79 19.80
CA ASP A 259 -5.26 18.39 18.48
C ASP A 259 -4.16 18.16 17.44
N SER A 260 -3.16 17.33 17.72
CA SER A 260 -2.11 17.01 16.77
C SER A 260 -2.26 15.59 16.26
N VAL A 261 -2.01 15.40 14.96
CA VAL A 261 -1.86 14.07 14.36
C VAL A 261 -0.49 13.96 13.73
N GLY A 262 0.05 12.76 13.71
CA GLY A 262 1.17 12.40 12.88
C GLY A 262 0.94 11.06 12.21
N TYR A 263 1.73 10.82 11.18
CA TYR A 263 1.66 9.60 10.39
C TYR A 263 3.06 9.04 10.24
N GLY A 264 3.15 7.72 10.11
CA GLY A 264 4.37 7.03 9.79
C GLY A 264 4.08 5.63 9.28
N PHE A 265 5.12 4.94 8.86
CA PHE A 265 4.99 3.59 8.34
C PHE A 265 5.91 2.65 9.13
N ILE A 266 5.63 1.35 9.09
CA ILE A 266 6.49 0.31 9.66
C ILE A 266 6.62 -0.78 8.61
N ASP A 267 7.86 -1.21 8.39
CA ASP A 267 8.17 -2.33 7.51
C ASP A 267 7.95 -3.61 8.32
N VAL A 268 7.01 -4.45 7.90
CA VAL A 268 6.70 -5.71 8.60
C VAL A 268 7.91 -6.66 8.59
N CYS A 269 8.86 -6.51 7.66
CA CYS A 269 10.11 -7.25 7.67
C CYS A 269 10.96 -6.99 8.94
N ASP A 270 10.79 -5.84 9.61
CA ASP A 270 11.49 -5.55 10.86
C ASP A 270 11.13 -6.57 11.96
N PHE A 271 9.92 -7.12 11.90
CA PHE A 271 9.45 -8.12 12.85
C PHE A 271 10.17 -9.45 12.64
N ASN A 272 10.35 -9.87 11.39
CA ASN A 272 11.12 -11.08 11.08
C ASN A 272 12.59 -10.93 11.49
N VAL A 273 13.17 -9.77 11.20
CA VAL A 273 14.55 -9.47 11.59
C VAL A 273 14.72 -9.49 13.11
N ALA A 274 13.78 -8.95 13.87
CA ALA A 274 13.80 -9.04 15.33
C ALA A 274 13.71 -10.50 15.81
N TYR A 275 12.82 -11.31 15.23
CA TYR A 275 12.71 -12.73 15.56
C TYR A 275 14.02 -13.47 15.34
N TRP A 276 14.64 -13.32 14.16
CA TRP A 276 15.91 -13.97 13.84
C TRP A 276 17.10 -13.39 14.61
N ALA A 277 16.98 -12.16 15.12
CA ALA A 277 17.91 -11.58 16.09
C ALA A 277 17.79 -12.16 17.51
N GLY A 278 16.92 -13.16 17.71
CA GLY A 278 16.74 -13.85 18.99
C GLY A 278 15.63 -13.27 19.87
N HIS A 279 14.83 -12.33 19.35
CA HIS A 279 13.73 -11.70 20.09
C HIS A 279 12.39 -12.43 19.94
N GLN A 280 12.40 -13.76 19.99
CA GLN A 280 11.24 -14.61 19.65
C GLN A 280 10.02 -14.39 20.55
N ASN A 281 10.24 -14.10 21.84
CA ASN A 281 9.14 -13.90 22.79
C ASN A 281 8.57 -12.48 22.73
N SER A 282 9.43 -11.48 22.52
CA SER A 282 9.00 -10.08 22.56
C SER A 282 10.00 -9.16 21.87
N ALA A 283 9.50 -8.18 21.12
CA ALA A 283 10.32 -7.10 20.55
C ALA A 283 9.61 -5.75 20.61
N SER A 284 10.41 -4.68 20.54
CA SER A 284 9.94 -3.30 20.50
C SER A 284 10.44 -2.58 19.27
N TYR A 285 9.55 -1.85 18.59
CA TYR A 285 9.83 -1.14 17.34
C TYR A 285 9.54 0.32 17.55
N THR A 286 10.47 1.21 17.21
CA THR A 286 10.29 2.65 17.43
C THR A 286 9.80 3.33 16.16
N LEU A 287 8.66 3.99 16.23
CA LEU A 287 8.14 4.86 15.20
C LEU A 287 8.33 6.32 15.60
N THR A 288 9.24 7.00 14.88
CA THR A 288 9.50 8.44 15.07
C THR A 288 8.57 9.25 14.17
N ILE A 289 7.73 10.08 14.78
CA ILE A 289 6.83 10.99 14.07
C ILE A 289 7.51 12.34 13.89
N SER A 290 8.10 12.54 12.71
CA SER A 290 8.86 13.75 12.37
C SER A 290 8.00 14.99 12.12
N GLN A 291 6.77 14.81 11.63
CA GLN A 291 5.85 15.90 11.34
C GLN A 291 4.53 15.68 12.07
N TRP A 292 4.12 16.71 12.82
CA TRP A 292 2.84 16.75 13.50
C TRP A 292 1.99 17.86 12.89
N PHE A 293 0.81 17.48 12.42
CA PHE A 293 -0.15 18.39 11.84
C PHE A 293 -1.12 18.82 12.92
N HIS A 294 -1.22 20.12 13.15
CA HIS A 294 -2.28 20.67 13.99
C HIS A 294 -3.60 20.53 13.25
N MET A 295 -4.52 19.78 13.85
CA MET A 295 -5.87 19.63 13.38
C MET A 295 -6.75 20.55 14.20
N PRO A 296 -7.26 21.64 13.60
CA PRO A 296 -8.22 22.48 14.31
C PRO A 296 -9.37 21.59 14.76
N ALA A 297 -9.85 21.80 15.99
CA ALA A 297 -11.01 21.11 16.52
C ALA A 297 -12.23 21.38 15.63
N THR A 298 -12.45 20.52 14.64
CA THR A 298 -13.71 20.45 13.91
C THR A 298 -14.64 19.60 14.76
N GLY A 299 -15.30 20.25 15.71
CA GLY A 299 -16.25 19.58 16.56
C GLY A 299 -17.31 18.82 15.75
N ILE A 300 -17.54 17.57 16.20
CA ILE A 300 -18.71 16.69 16.00
C ILE A 300 -18.60 15.85 14.72
N ASP A 301 -18.12 14.60 14.81
CA ASP A 301 -18.77 13.38 15.35
C ASP A 301 -19.67 12.78 14.28
N ASP A 302 -19.16 11.73 13.62
CA ASP A 302 -19.65 10.92 12.49
C ASP A 302 -21.09 11.18 12.05
N LYS A 303 -21.41 11.12 10.75
CA LYS A 303 -22.80 10.80 10.41
C LYS A 303 -22.99 9.32 10.81
N SER A 304 -23.51 8.90 11.97
CA SER A 304 -24.27 9.56 13.07
C SER A 304 -24.68 11.03 12.93
N ASN A 305 -25.38 11.41 11.86
CA ASN A 305 -25.91 12.76 11.70
C ASN A 305 -25.05 14.06 11.88
N VAL A 306 -23.75 14.15 11.53
CA VAL A 306 -23.14 15.47 11.16
C VAL A 306 -23.91 16.19 10.06
N VAL A 307 -24.51 17.31 10.43
CA VAL A 307 -25.00 18.33 9.52
C VAL A 307 -23.82 19.19 9.05
N PRO A 308 -23.59 19.38 7.73
CA PRO A 308 -22.54 20.27 7.24
C PRO A 308 -22.61 21.66 7.90
N LYS A 309 -21.49 22.35 8.07
CA LYS A 309 -21.49 23.69 8.69
C LYS A 309 -21.52 24.82 7.67
N THR A 310 -21.17 24.54 6.42
CA THR A 310 -21.12 25.52 5.33
C THR A 310 -21.88 25.01 4.11
N TYR A 311 -22.27 25.95 3.25
CA TYR A 311 -22.66 25.62 1.88
C TYR A 311 -21.38 25.49 1.05
N GLU A 312 -21.25 24.42 0.28
CA GLU A 312 -20.11 24.23 -0.62
C GLU A 312 -20.52 23.42 -1.84
N LEU A 313 -19.95 23.80 -2.98
CA LEU A 313 -20.00 23.06 -4.25
C LEU A 313 -18.57 22.55 -4.52
N PHE A 314 -18.41 21.24 -4.70
CA PHE A 314 -17.10 20.61 -4.94
C PHE A 314 -16.79 20.53 -6.44
N GLN A 315 -15.50 20.32 -6.76
CA GLN A 315 -15.10 20.02 -8.14
C GLN A 315 -15.71 18.68 -8.59
N ASN A 316 -16.20 18.61 -9.83
CA ASN A 316 -16.73 17.38 -10.38
C ASN A 316 -15.61 16.33 -10.51
N TYR A 317 -15.92 15.05 -10.31
CA TYR A 317 -14.96 13.95 -10.46
C TYR A 317 -15.58 12.76 -11.20
N PRO A 318 -14.89 12.20 -12.22
CA PRO A 318 -13.61 12.66 -12.78
C PRO A 318 -13.73 14.03 -13.49
N ASN A 319 -12.61 14.74 -13.68
CA ASN A 319 -12.51 15.96 -14.48
C ASN A 319 -11.08 16.13 -15.04
N PRO A 320 -10.83 15.93 -16.36
CA PRO A 320 -11.82 15.75 -17.42
C PRO A 320 -12.64 14.46 -17.28
N PHE A 321 -13.82 14.39 -17.91
CA PHE A 321 -14.70 13.23 -17.84
C PHE A 321 -15.19 12.76 -19.21
N ASN A 322 -15.49 11.45 -19.33
CA ASN A 322 -16.09 10.82 -20.51
C ASN A 322 -16.90 9.55 -20.11
N PRO A 323 -18.21 9.44 -20.40
CA PRO A 323 -19.17 10.50 -20.68
C PRO A 323 -19.77 11.11 -19.40
N SER A 324 -19.48 10.56 -18.21
CA SER A 324 -20.16 10.95 -16.97
C SER A 324 -19.22 11.42 -15.86
N THR A 325 -19.73 12.30 -14.99
CA THR A 325 -19.02 12.85 -13.83
C THR A 325 -19.99 13.00 -12.65
N GLN A 326 -19.46 12.98 -11.42
CA GLN A 326 -20.23 13.26 -10.22
C GLN A 326 -19.98 14.68 -9.72
N ILE A 327 -21.06 15.42 -9.44
CA ILE A 327 -21.03 16.75 -8.83
C ILE A 327 -21.53 16.62 -7.39
N LYS A 328 -20.62 16.88 -6.44
CA LYS A 328 -20.91 16.85 -5.00
C LYS A 328 -21.16 18.27 -4.48
N TYR A 329 -22.07 18.41 -3.52
CA TYR A 329 -22.30 19.65 -2.76
C TYR A 329 -22.81 19.35 -1.35
N GLN A 330 -22.74 20.33 -0.46
CA GLN A 330 -23.23 20.20 0.91
C GLN A 330 -24.05 21.42 1.35
N LEU A 331 -25.04 21.15 2.21
CA LEU A 331 -26.00 22.11 2.72
C LEU A 331 -25.98 22.09 4.26
N PRO A 332 -25.79 23.23 4.92
CA PRO A 332 -25.74 23.28 6.37
C PRO A 332 -27.10 23.41 7.05
N ARG A 333 -28.13 23.72 6.28
CA ARG A 333 -29.52 23.83 6.72
C ARG A 333 -30.45 23.52 5.56
N PRO A 334 -31.71 23.14 5.84
CA PRO A 334 -32.69 22.93 4.78
C PRO A 334 -32.80 24.13 3.86
N SER A 335 -32.67 23.91 2.54
CA SER A 335 -32.56 24.99 1.55
C SER A 335 -33.28 24.59 0.26
N GLN A 336 -33.86 25.57 -0.44
CA GLN A 336 -34.20 25.37 -1.85
C GLN A 336 -32.89 25.30 -2.63
N VAL A 337 -32.66 24.20 -3.33
CA VAL A 337 -31.44 23.92 -4.09
C VAL A 337 -31.76 23.88 -5.57
N ARG A 338 -30.98 24.61 -6.36
CA ARG A 338 -31.00 24.55 -7.81
C ARG A 338 -29.59 24.36 -8.35
N LEU A 339 -29.31 23.20 -8.96
CA LEU A 339 -28.03 22.88 -9.62
C LEU A 339 -28.24 22.81 -11.13
N VAL A 340 -27.56 23.67 -11.86
CA VAL A 340 -27.77 23.86 -13.30
C VAL A 340 -26.45 23.82 -14.05
N ILE A 341 -26.41 23.10 -15.17
CA ILE A 341 -25.32 23.08 -16.13
C ILE A 341 -25.57 24.14 -17.20
N TYR A 342 -24.51 24.88 -17.55
CA TYR A 342 -24.45 25.89 -18.59
C TYR A 342 -23.29 25.61 -19.54
N ASN A 343 -23.39 26.07 -20.78
CA ASN A 343 -22.22 26.18 -21.65
C ASN A 343 -21.49 27.51 -21.43
N VAL A 344 -20.40 27.72 -22.16
CA VAL A 344 -19.58 28.95 -22.08
C VAL A 344 -20.29 30.22 -22.54
N LEU A 345 -21.39 30.10 -23.30
CA LEU A 345 -22.23 31.22 -23.72
C LEU A 345 -23.26 31.61 -22.64
N GLY A 346 -23.31 30.88 -21.52
CA GLY A 346 -24.28 31.07 -20.46
C GLY A 346 -25.66 30.47 -20.76
N GLU A 347 -25.78 29.67 -21.82
CA GLU A 347 -27.02 28.98 -22.14
C GLU A 347 -27.22 27.79 -21.20
N LYS A 348 -28.45 27.64 -20.71
CA LYS A 348 -28.83 26.54 -19.81
C LYS A 348 -28.84 25.22 -20.59
N ILE A 349 -28.04 24.26 -20.16
CA ILE A 349 -27.95 22.92 -20.77
C ILE A 349 -28.84 21.91 -20.05
N HIS A 350 -28.76 21.85 -18.72
CA HIS A 350 -29.48 20.85 -17.94
C HIS A 350 -29.75 21.32 -16.51
N THR A 351 -30.95 21.10 -15.99
CA THR A 351 -31.28 21.30 -14.57
C THR A 351 -31.11 19.96 -13.86
N LEU A 352 -30.05 19.78 -13.08
CA LEU A 352 -29.79 18.51 -12.39
C LEU A 352 -30.58 18.37 -11.08
N VAL A 353 -30.82 19.49 -10.41
CA VAL A 353 -31.57 19.55 -9.14
C VAL A 353 -32.38 20.83 -9.12
N ASP A 354 -33.64 20.75 -8.71
CA ASP A 354 -34.48 21.92 -8.42
C ASP A 354 -35.52 21.57 -7.35
N THR A 355 -35.08 21.42 -6.10
CA THR A 355 -35.95 20.99 -5.01
C THR A 355 -35.46 21.46 -3.65
N LYS A 356 -36.34 21.40 -2.65
CA LYS A 356 -35.97 21.65 -1.25
C LYS A 356 -35.30 20.42 -0.68
N GLN A 357 -34.09 20.59 -0.18
CA GLN A 357 -33.31 19.52 0.45
C GLN A 357 -33.00 19.87 1.89
N SER A 358 -32.96 18.85 2.75
CA SER A 358 -32.54 18.98 4.16
C SER A 358 -31.05 19.29 4.26
N ALA A 359 -30.57 19.56 5.47
CA ALA A 359 -29.13 19.71 5.69
C ALA A 359 -28.42 18.36 5.47
N GLY A 360 -27.33 18.36 4.70
CA GLY A 360 -26.67 17.12 4.30
C GLY A 360 -25.69 17.30 3.14
N VAL A 361 -25.02 16.21 2.80
CA VAL A 361 -24.10 16.11 1.66
C VAL A 361 -24.80 15.34 0.56
N TYR A 362 -24.69 15.83 -0.68
CA TYR A 362 -25.38 15.32 -1.85
C TYR A 362 -24.40 15.09 -3.00
N SER A 363 -24.64 14.06 -3.80
CA SER A 363 -23.92 13.77 -5.04
C SER A 363 -24.92 13.56 -6.17
N VAL A 364 -24.67 14.17 -7.33
CA VAL A 364 -25.52 14.04 -8.52
C VAL A 364 -24.65 13.78 -9.74
N THR A 365 -25.02 12.79 -10.53
CA THR A 365 -24.32 12.43 -11.77
C THR A 365 -24.82 13.29 -12.93
N TRP A 366 -23.90 13.79 -13.74
CA TRP A 366 -24.18 14.33 -15.07
C TRP A 366 -23.49 13.47 -16.12
N ASP A 367 -24.23 13.05 -17.14
CA ASP A 367 -23.80 12.14 -18.20
C ASP A 367 -23.43 12.87 -19.51
N GLY A 368 -23.23 14.18 -19.43
CA GLY A 368 -22.89 15.00 -20.58
C GLY A 368 -24.05 15.24 -21.54
N ARG A 369 -25.31 15.06 -21.14
CA ARG A 369 -26.50 15.34 -21.98
C ARG A 369 -27.23 16.63 -21.57
N SER A 370 -27.96 17.23 -22.51
CA SER A 370 -28.93 18.31 -22.27
C SER A 370 -30.24 17.78 -21.70
N GLU A 371 -31.10 18.69 -21.25
CA GLU A 371 -32.44 18.38 -20.71
C GLU A 371 -33.34 17.64 -21.72
N SER A 372 -33.07 17.80 -23.02
CA SER A 372 -33.72 17.06 -24.12
C SER A 372 -33.05 15.73 -24.47
N GLY A 373 -32.06 15.28 -23.68
CA GLY A 373 -31.34 14.02 -23.89
C GLY A 373 -30.24 14.06 -24.96
N VAL A 374 -29.97 15.23 -25.54
CA VAL A 374 -28.96 15.41 -26.60
C VAL A 374 -27.57 15.45 -25.98
N ALA A 375 -26.70 14.57 -26.46
CA ALA A 375 -25.33 14.49 -25.97
C ALA A 375 -24.54 15.75 -26.37
N GLN A 376 -23.85 16.32 -25.39
CA GLN A 376 -23.06 17.54 -25.55
C GLN A 376 -21.67 17.23 -26.13
N GLY A 377 -21.04 18.22 -26.76
CA GLY A 377 -19.71 18.07 -27.37
C GLY A 377 -18.56 18.18 -26.35
N SER A 378 -17.35 17.79 -26.76
CA SER A 378 -16.15 18.06 -25.96
C SER A 378 -16.03 19.56 -25.70
N GLY A 379 -15.74 19.96 -24.47
CA GLY A 379 -15.64 21.37 -24.12
C GLY A 379 -15.79 21.68 -22.64
N VAL A 380 -15.68 22.96 -22.33
CA VAL A 380 -15.87 23.49 -20.97
C VAL A 380 -17.35 23.74 -20.73
N TYR A 381 -17.82 23.23 -19.61
CA TYR A 381 -19.16 23.46 -19.08
C TYR A 381 -19.06 24.11 -17.71
N ILE A 382 -20.06 24.90 -17.35
CA ILE A 382 -20.13 25.58 -16.07
C ILE A 382 -21.32 25.01 -15.31
N TYR A 383 -21.12 24.59 -14.08
CA TYR A 383 -22.22 24.20 -13.21
C TYR A 383 -22.36 25.17 -12.04
N ARG A 384 -23.61 25.58 -11.81
CA ARG A 384 -23.99 26.58 -10.81
C ARG A 384 -24.94 25.98 -9.81
N LEU A 385 -24.57 26.03 -8.55
CA LEU A 385 -25.43 25.70 -7.42
C LEU A 385 -25.98 26.98 -6.81
N THR A 386 -27.30 27.09 -6.72
CA THR A 386 -27.98 28.11 -5.90
C THR A 386 -28.59 27.39 -4.71
N ALA A 387 -28.26 27.82 -3.50
CA ALA A 387 -28.80 27.26 -2.27
C ALA A 387 -29.05 28.38 -1.26
N ALA A 388 -30.32 28.53 -0.86
CA ALA A 388 -30.79 29.71 -0.11
C ALA A 388 -30.42 31.02 -0.83
N ASP A 389 -29.61 31.86 -0.21
CA ASP A 389 -29.12 33.16 -0.71
C ASP A 389 -27.72 33.08 -1.36
N LYS A 390 -27.13 31.88 -1.46
CA LYS A 390 -25.77 31.68 -1.96
C LYS A 390 -25.75 31.10 -3.37
N VAL A 391 -24.76 31.53 -4.13
CA VAL A 391 -24.47 31.04 -5.49
C VAL A 391 -23.02 30.56 -5.55
N PHE A 392 -22.83 29.32 -6.02
CA PHE A 392 -21.53 28.72 -6.25
C PHE A 392 -21.41 28.31 -7.71
N VAL A 393 -20.23 28.46 -8.29
CA VAL A 393 -19.97 28.18 -9.71
C VAL A 393 -18.65 27.45 -9.84
N ARG A 394 -18.63 26.40 -10.66
CA ARG A 394 -17.41 25.67 -11.05
C ARG A 394 -17.47 25.24 -12.51
N LYS A 395 -16.31 24.87 -13.05
CA LYS A 395 -16.16 24.40 -14.43
C LYS A 395 -15.91 22.90 -14.48
N ALA A 396 -16.42 22.25 -15.51
CA ALA A 396 -16.20 20.86 -15.87
C ALA A 396 -15.66 20.79 -17.31
N LEU A 397 -14.82 19.80 -17.60
CA LEU A 397 -14.25 19.55 -18.92
C LEU A 397 -14.71 18.18 -19.42
N LEU A 398 -15.60 18.19 -20.41
CA LEU A 398 -16.06 16.99 -21.12
C LEU A 398 -15.08 16.69 -22.25
N ILE A 399 -14.60 15.45 -22.32
CA ILE A 399 -13.81 14.94 -23.45
C ILE A 399 -14.59 13.75 -24.02
N LYS A 400 -14.86 13.78 -25.33
CA LYS A 400 -15.39 12.65 -26.09
C LYS A 400 -14.32 12.05 -26.97
#